data_AF-A0A969MJ93-F1
#
_entry.id   AF-A0A969MJ93-F1
#
_cell.length_a   1.000
_cell.length_b   1.000
_cell.length_c   1.000
_cell.angle_alpha   90.00
_cell.angle_beta   90.00
_cell.angle_gamma   90.00
#
_symmetry.space_group_name_H-M   'P 1'
#
loop_
_entity.id
_entity.type
_entity.pdbx_description
1 polymer ?
#
loop_
_entity_poly.entity_id
_entity_poly.type
_entity_poly.pdbx_seq_one_letter_code
_entity_poly.pdbx_strand_id
1 'polypeptide(L)'
;MADYIKRIQSRLSRKNIKQPRAVLIDAIASLGFDHTKLTEGEVDNLTDLLVDKFKVDYERGDKEAEQKSDCANPGSNSQLPIPQPKISENLVNEPDISEILQPPEPELEAAKIVVSPEQKQELIANQASGLGVELSSVEVVEVATSLKDSFLDHDCFIEEVITAVVKYNDHRSDSLERKIKDARTHIENRRNQLNKTFVGEFGEMNNFFRSQSAKRKELSAAIAAAFKI
;
A
#
# COMPACT_ATOMS: atom_id res chain seq x y z
N MET A 1 -20.27 -21.12 -27.08
CA MET A 1 -20.23 -21.38 -25.62
C MET A 1 -20.93 -20.20 -24.96
N ALA A 2 -22.05 -20.41 -24.29
CA ALA A 2 -22.79 -19.31 -23.65
C ALA A 2 -22.01 -18.86 -22.40
N ASP A 3 -21.80 -17.54 -22.26
CA ASP A 3 -21.12 -16.96 -21.09
C ASP A 3 -22.15 -16.81 -19.95
N TYR A 4 -22.39 -17.89 -19.23
CA TYR A 4 -23.41 -17.95 -18.18
C TYR A 4 -23.13 -16.97 -17.03
N ILE A 5 -21.86 -16.66 -16.77
CA ILE A 5 -21.46 -15.67 -15.76
C ILE A 5 -21.99 -14.27 -16.13
N LYS A 6 -21.88 -13.86 -17.40
CA LYS A 6 -22.47 -12.58 -17.86
C LYS A 6 -23.98 -12.56 -17.70
N ARG A 7 -24.65 -13.70 -17.90
CA ARG A 7 -26.11 -13.81 -17.75
C ARG A 7 -26.52 -13.67 -16.28
N ILE A 8 -25.79 -14.30 -15.35
CA ILE A 8 -25.98 -14.16 -13.90
C ILE A 8 -25.73 -12.71 -13.47
N GLN A 9 -24.62 -12.11 -13.90
CA GLN A 9 -24.28 -10.72 -13.60
C GLN A 9 -25.35 -9.73 -14.10
N SER A 10 -25.88 -9.95 -15.31
CA SER A 10 -26.98 -9.13 -15.85
C SER A 10 -28.25 -9.25 -15.01
N ARG A 11 -28.60 -10.46 -14.54
CA ARG A 11 -29.78 -10.69 -13.69
C ARG A 11 -29.62 -10.11 -12.29
N LEU A 12 -28.44 -10.23 -11.68
CA LEU A 12 -28.13 -9.62 -10.38
C LEU A 12 -28.18 -8.09 -10.47
N SER A 13 -27.64 -7.50 -11.54
CA SER A 13 -27.70 -6.06 -11.76
C SER A 13 -29.14 -5.54 -11.88
N ARG A 14 -30.08 -6.32 -12.44
CA ARG A 14 -31.52 -5.97 -12.48
C ARG A 14 -32.15 -5.96 -11.10
N LYS A 15 -31.59 -6.72 -10.15
CA LYS A 15 -32.01 -6.79 -8.74
C LYS A 15 -31.21 -5.81 -7.84
N ASN A 16 -30.53 -4.81 -8.42
CA ASN A 16 -29.66 -3.82 -7.76
C ASN A 16 -28.40 -4.39 -7.07
N ILE A 17 -28.02 -5.64 -7.37
CA ILE A 17 -26.82 -6.27 -6.81
C ILE A 17 -25.70 -6.17 -7.85
N LYS A 18 -24.75 -5.26 -7.63
CA LYS A 18 -23.59 -5.06 -8.51
C LYS A 18 -22.37 -5.74 -7.90
N GLN A 19 -22.06 -6.94 -8.40
CA GLN A 19 -20.88 -7.69 -7.98
C GLN A 19 -19.89 -7.85 -9.15
N PRO A 20 -18.58 -7.75 -8.91
CA PRO A 20 -17.57 -7.96 -9.93
C PRO A 20 -17.51 -9.44 -10.32
N ARG A 21 -17.05 -9.70 -11.55
CA ARG A 21 -17.04 -11.05 -12.13
C ARG A 21 -16.26 -12.07 -11.29
N ALA A 22 -15.15 -11.65 -10.68
CA ALA A 22 -14.33 -12.50 -9.82
C ALA A 22 -15.13 -12.99 -8.59
N VAL A 23 -15.81 -12.08 -7.89
CA VAL A 23 -16.64 -12.40 -6.72
C VAL A 23 -17.79 -13.33 -7.09
N LEU A 24 -18.36 -13.21 -8.29
CA LEU A 24 -19.36 -14.15 -8.78
C LEU A 24 -18.77 -15.54 -9.04
N ILE A 25 -17.58 -15.64 -9.63
CA ILE A 25 -16.92 -16.94 -9.85
C ILE A 25 -16.63 -17.63 -8.51
N ASP A 26 -16.12 -16.89 -7.54
CA ASP A 26 -15.83 -17.43 -6.19
C ASP A 26 -17.10 -17.82 -5.45
N ALA A 27 -18.17 -17.02 -5.55
CA ALA A 27 -19.45 -17.35 -4.93
C ALA A 27 -20.08 -18.60 -5.56
N ILE A 28 -19.97 -18.76 -6.88
CA ILE A 28 -20.47 -19.95 -7.59
C ILE A 28 -19.64 -21.19 -7.24
N ALA A 29 -18.32 -21.05 -7.14
CA ALA A 29 -17.42 -22.11 -6.69
C ALA A 29 -17.71 -22.52 -5.24
N SER A 30 -18.00 -21.55 -4.36
CA SER A 30 -18.37 -21.81 -2.95
C SER A 30 -19.70 -22.58 -2.81
N LEU A 31 -20.58 -22.49 -3.81
CA LEU A 31 -21.84 -23.23 -3.89
C LEU A 31 -21.68 -24.63 -4.52
N GLY A 32 -20.45 -25.01 -4.89
CA GLY A 32 -20.14 -26.33 -5.46
C GLY A 32 -20.42 -26.46 -6.96
N PHE A 33 -20.63 -25.34 -7.68
CA PHE A 33 -20.91 -25.35 -9.12
C PHE A 33 -19.67 -24.98 -9.94
N ASP A 34 -19.45 -25.71 -11.03
CA ASP A 34 -18.43 -25.37 -12.02
C ASP A 34 -19.01 -24.39 -13.05
N HIS A 35 -18.51 -23.16 -13.02
CA HIS A 35 -18.93 -22.06 -13.89
C HIS A 35 -18.76 -22.36 -15.40
N THR A 36 -17.97 -23.38 -15.77
CA THR A 36 -17.76 -23.81 -17.16
C THR A 36 -18.76 -24.86 -17.66
N LYS A 37 -19.53 -25.48 -16.76
CA LYS A 37 -20.48 -26.57 -17.06
C LYS A 37 -21.92 -26.26 -16.67
N LEU A 38 -22.25 -24.98 -16.47
CA LEU A 38 -23.60 -24.55 -16.11
C LEU A 38 -24.62 -24.87 -17.22
N THR A 39 -25.75 -25.45 -16.83
CA THR A 39 -26.93 -25.59 -17.68
C THR A 39 -27.91 -24.44 -17.46
N GLU A 40 -28.81 -24.19 -18.42
CA GLU A 40 -29.74 -23.06 -18.35
C GLU A 40 -30.69 -23.11 -17.15
N GLY A 41 -31.08 -24.31 -16.69
CA GLY A 41 -31.90 -24.48 -15.48
C GLY A 41 -31.14 -24.21 -14.18
N GLU A 42 -29.83 -24.47 -14.13
CA GLU A 42 -29.00 -24.21 -12.94
C GLU A 42 -28.70 -22.72 -12.77
N VAL A 43 -28.60 -21.98 -13.87
CA VAL A 43 -28.34 -20.52 -13.85
C VAL A 43 -29.44 -19.75 -13.11
N ASP A 44 -30.69 -20.19 -13.23
CA ASP A 44 -31.83 -19.53 -12.61
C ASP A 44 -31.83 -19.78 -11.09
N ASN A 45 -31.67 -21.03 -10.68
CA ASN A 45 -31.54 -21.43 -9.27
C ASN A 45 -30.33 -20.75 -8.58
N LEU A 46 -29.19 -20.71 -9.28
CA LEU A 46 -27.96 -20.07 -8.79
C LEU A 46 -28.12 -18.56 -8.65
N THR A 47 -28.85 -17.92 -9.58
CA THR A 47 -29.13 -16.48 -9.50
C THR A 47 -29.96 -16.17 -8.26
N ASP A 48 -30.95 -17.00 -7.92
CA ASP A 48 -31.77 -16.78 -6.73
C ASP A 48 -31.00 -17.02 -5.43
N LEU A 49 -30.18 -18.07 -5.35
CA LEU A 49 -29.28 -18.30 -4.21
C LEU A 49 -28.28 -17.15 -3.99
N LEU A 50 -27.72 -16.61 -5.08
CA LEU A 50 -26.80 -15.48 -5.00
C LEU A 50 -27.49 -14.20 -4.56
N VAL A 51 -28.76 -13.99 -4.94
CA VAL A 51 -29.53 -12.82 -4.50
C VAL A 51 -29.74 -12.86 -3.00
N ASP A 52 -30.06 -14.02 -2.43
CA ASP A 52 -30.26 -14.15 -0.99
C ASP A 52 -28.94 -13.95 -0.23
N LYS A 53 -27.84 -14.54 -0.72
CA LYS A 53 -26.50 -14.35 -0.15
C LYS A 53 -26.09 -12.87 -0.12
N PHE A 54 -26.17 -12.18 -1.26
CA PHE A 54 -25.73 -10.79 -1.36
C PHE A 54 -26.69 -9.77 -0.73
N LYS A 55 -27.97 -10.11 -0.51
CA LYS A 55 -28.89 -9.26 0.26
C LYS A 55 -28.58 -9.31 1.76
N VAL A 56 -28.27 -10.49 2.29
CA VAL A 56 -27.88 -10.66 3.70
C VAL A 56 -26.59 -9.89 4.01
N ASP A 57 -25.64 -9.88 3.07
CA ASP A 57 -24.39 -9.13 3.22
C ASP A 57 -24.61 -7.61 3.13
N TYR A 58 -25.62 -7.15 2.39
CA TYR A 58 -25.98 -5.73 2.28
C TYR A 58 -26.59 -5.19 3.58
N GLU A 59 -27.48 -5.95 4.24
CA GLU A 59 -28.11 -5.52 5.50
C GLU A 59 -27.16 -5.58 6.72
N ARG A 60 -26.03 -6.29 6.62
CA ARG A 60 -25.01 -6.36 7.67
C ARG A 60 -24.02 -5.18 7.63
N GLY A 61 -23.83 -4.55 6.47
CA GLY A 61 -22.85 -3.47 6.27
C GLY A 61 -23.21 -2.10 6.86
N ASP A 62 -24.47 -1.84 7.17
CA ASP A 62 -24.93 -0.51 7.60
C ASP A 62 -24.86 -0.26 9.14
N LYS A 63 -24.35 -1.21 9.94
CA LYS A 63 -24.31 -1.08 11.40
C LYS A 63 -22.94 -0.81 12.03
N GLU A 64 -21.85 -0.79 11.25
CA GLU A 64 -20.48 -0.64 11.79
C GLU A 64 -19.86 0.75 11.56
N ALA A 65 -20.59 1.73 11.02
CA ALA A 65 -20.04 3.02 10.63
C ALA A 65 -20.06 4.13 11.71
N GLU A 66 -20.46 3.87 12.95
CA GLU A 66 -20.42 4.87 14.02
C GLU A 66 -19.87 4.33 15.35
N GLN A 67 -18.55 4.23 15.48
CA GLN A 67 -17.90 4.54 16.76
C GLN A 67 -16.47 5.07 16.59
N LYS A 68 -16.35 6.34 16.95
CA LYS A 68 -15.20 7.23 17.03
C LYS A 68 -14.06 6.69 17.90
N SER A 69 -12.81 6.90 17.47
CA SER A 69 -11.84 7.85 18.03
C SER A 69 -11.64 7.81 19.55
N ASP A 70 -10.53 7.23 20.00
CA ASP A 70 -9.56 7.82 20.94
C ASP A 70 -8.65 6.71 21.51
N CYS A 71 -7.37 6.68 21.10
CA CYS A 71 -6.34 5.91 21.80
C CYS A 71 -5.19 6.85 22.15
N ALA A 72 -5.26 7.44 23.35
CA ALA A 72 -4.15 8.10 24.01
C ALA A 72 -3.95 7.52 25.42
N ASN A 73 -2.72 7.03 25.66
CA ASN A 73 -1.98 6.81 26.92
C ASN A 73 -2.58 5.95 28.06
N PRO A 74 -1.81 4.97 28.59
CA PRO A 74 -2.13 4.29 29.84
C PRO A 74 -1.50 5.02 31.03
N GLY A 75 -2.31 5.43 32.01
CA GLY A 75 -1.79 5.99 33.26
C GLY A 75 -2.87 6.45 34.25
N SER A 76 -3.44 5.53 35.02
CA SER A 76 -3.72 5.67 36.47
C SER A 76 -4.86 4.77 36.97
N ASN A 77 -4.62 4.20 38.15
CA ASN A 77 -5.51 3.46 39.03
C ASN A 77 -6.92 4.06 39.23
N SER A 78 -7.93 3.20 39.31
CA SER A 78 -8.97 3.27 40.35
C SER A 78 -9.82 1.99 40.42
N GLN A 79 -10.18 1.68 41.66
CA GLN A 79 -10.88 0.51 42.20
C GLN A 79 -12.39 0.42 41.90
N LEU A 80 -12.87 -0.85 41.84
CA LEU A 80 -14.18 -1.41 42.27
C LEU A 80 -15.46 -1.08 41.45
N PRO A 81 -16.58 -1.87 41.56
CA PRO A 81 -16.75 -3.24 42.10
C PRO A 81 -17.61 -4.19 41.23
N ILE A 82 -17.49 -5.48 41.60
CA ILE A 82 -18.22 -6.69 41.23
C ILE A 82 -19.76 -6.57 41.35
N PRO A 83 -20.53 -7.24 40.48
CA PRO A 83 -21.85 -7.79 40.83
C PRO A 83 -21.83 -9.33 40.84
N GLN A 84 -22.01 -9.91 42.03
CA GLN A 84 -22.33 -11.33 42.23
C GLN A 84 -23.78 -11.62 41.82
N PRO A 85 -24.09 -12.80 41.26
CA PRO A 85 -25.39 -13.43 41.40
C PRO A 85 -25.39 -14.46 42.54
N LYS A 86 -26.33 -14.26 43.47
CA LYS A 86 -26.69 -15.15 44.58
C LYS A 86 -27.36 -16.42 44.07
N ILE A 87 -26.94 -17.61 44.49
CA ILE A 87 -27.81 -18.80 44.62
C ILE A 87 -27.37 -19.64 45.84
N SER A 88 -28.20 -19.54 46.88
CA SER A 88 -28.71 -20.56 47.82
C SER A 88 -27.81 -21.65 48.41
N GLU A 89 -27.67 -21.59 49.73
CA GLU A 89 -27.19 -22.64 50.64
C GLU A 89 -28.18 -23.81 50.85
N ASN A 90 -27.58 -24.94 51.25
CA ASN A 90 -28.06 -26.01 52.15
C ASN A 90 -28.46 -27.35 51.52
N LEU A 91 -27.60 -28.37 51.67
CA LEU A 91 -27.79 -29.50 52.62
C LEU A 91 -26.74 -30.63 52.39
N VAL A 92 -26.01 -30.97 53.48
CA VAL A 92 -25.75 -32.34 53.99
C VAL A 92 -24.49 -33.13 53.54
N ASN A 93 -23.60 -33.30 54.54
CA ASN A 93 -22.73 -34.43 54.95
C ASN A 93 -21.60 -35.00 54.05
N GLU A 94 -20.37 -34.95 54.62
CA GLU A 94 -19.16 -35.77 54.37
C GLU A 94 -19.36 -37.30 54.59
N PRO A 95 -18.37 -38.22 54.35
CA PRO A 95 -16.97 -38.05 53.89
C PRO A 95 -16.48 -39.02 52.77
N ASP A 96 -15.23 -38.77 52.34
CA ASP A 96 -14.20 -39.72 51.87
C ASP A 96 -14.08 -40.05 50.36
N ILE A 97 -12.82 -40.29 49.96
CA ILE A 97 -12.28 -40.85 48.69
C ILE A 97 -11.58 -39.85 47.73
N SER A 98 -10.24 -39.83 47.87
CA SER A 98 -9.20 -39.85 46.81
C SER A 98 -8.79 -38.58 46.04
N GLU A 99 -7.65 -38.02 46.48
CA GLU A 99 -6.41 -37.80 45.70
C GLU A 99 -6.53 -37.89 44.16
N ILE A 100 -6.61 -36.74 43.47
CA ILE A 100 -6.09 -36.56 42.10
C ILE A 100 -5.40 -35.20 41.98
N LEU A 101 -4.22 -35.27 41.38
CA LEU A 101 -3.26 -34.23 41.05
C LEU A 101 -3.83 -33.02 40.27
N GLN A 102 -3.24 -31.86 40.56
CA GLN A 102 -3.26 -30.55 39.88
C GLN A 102 -3.43 -30.57 38.34
N PRO A 103 -3.95 -29.49 37.72
CA PRO A 103 -3.06 -28.37 37.36
C PRO A 103 -3.63 -26.96 37.62
N PRO A 104 -2.75 -25.94 37.65
CA PRO A 104 -3.10 -24.53 37.85
C PRO A 104 -3.95 -23.98 36.70
N GLU A 105 -4.78 -22.97 37.01
CA GLU A 105 -5.51 -22.15 36.04
C GLU A 105 -4.57 -21.69 34.91
N PRO A 106 -4.96 -21.84 33.63
CA PRO A 106 -4.24 -21.16 32.56
C PRO A 106 -4.53 -19.66 32.69
N GLU A 107 -3.51 -18.91 33.09
CA GLU A 107 -3.41 -17.49 32.77
C GLU A 107 -3.60 -17.36 31.25
N LEU A 108 -4.64 -16.61 30.85
CA LEU A 108 -4.85 -16.16 29.49
C LEU A 108 -3.72 -15.21 29.11
N GLU A 109 -2.54 -15.76 28.80
CA GLU A 109 -1.54 -15.08 27.99
C GLU A 109 -2.23 -14.78 26.65
N ALA A 110 -2.53 -13.50 26.40
CA ALA A 110 -2.98 -13.03 25.10
C ALA A 110 -2.08 -13.64 24.03
N ALA A 111 -2.65 -14.46 23.14
CA ALA A 111 -1.93 -15.26 22.17
C ALA A 111 -1.14 -14.35 21.23
N LYS A 112 0.09 -14.02 21.63
CA LYS A 112 1.01 -13.19 20.89
C LYS A 112 1.33 -13.91 19.58
N ILE A 113 0.84 -13.38 18.46
CA ILE A 113 1.05 -13.99 17.16
C ILE A 113 2.52 -13.79 16.79
N VAL A 114 3.28 -14.87 16.75
CA VAL A 114 4.65 -14.91 16.24
C VAL A 114 4.59 -15.36 14.79
N VAL A 115 4.80 -14.43 13.86
CA VAL A 115 4.72 -14.68 12.41
C VAL A 115 6.09 -15.09 11.89
N SER A 116 6.17 -16.18 11.12
CA SER A 116 7.44 -16.61 10.50
C SER A 116 7.90 -15.59 9.45
N PRO A 117 9.21 -15.42 9.23
CA PRO A 117 9.72 -14.45 8.26
C PRO A 117 9.26 -14.74 6.83
N GLU A 118 9.05 -16.02 6.48
CA GLU A 118 8.54 -16.44 5.17
C GLU A 118 7.08 -16.01 4.97
N GLN A 119 6.23 -16.20 5.98
CA GLN A 119 4.83 -15.76 5.95
C GLN A 119 4.71 -14.24 5.86
N LYS A 120 5.62 -13.50 6.51
CA LYS A 120 5.67 -12.05 6.38
C LYS A 120 6.01 -11.61 4.96
N GLN A 121 7.02 -12.22 4.36
CA GLN A 121 7.44 -11.88 3.00
C GLN A 121 6.34 -12.18 1.98
N GLU A 122 5.67 -13.32 2.11
CA GLU A 122 4.54 -13.67 1.25
C GLU A 122 3.37 -12.69 1.42
N LEU A 123 3.02 -12.34 2.67
CA LEU A 123 1.97 -11.37 2.92
C LEU A 123 2.33 -9.99 2.36
N ILE A 124 3.56 -9.51 2.57
CA ILE A 124 4.02 -8.23 2.03
C ILE A 124 3.93 -8.23 0.50
N ALA A 125 4.38 -9.30 -0.16
CA ALA A 125 4.30 -9.42 -1.61
C ALA A 125 2.84 -9.41 -2.11
N ASN A 126 1.95 -10.14 -1.44
CA ASN A 126 0.53 -10.19 -1.77
C ASN A 126 -0.18 -8.84 -1.55
N GLN A 127 0.09 -8.17 -0.43
CA GLN A 127 -0.47 -6.85 -0.13
C GLN A 127 0.08 -5.78 -1.07
N ALA A 128 1.37 -5.79 -1.38
CA ALA A 128 1.97 -4.88 -2.35
C ALA A 128 1.35 -5.06 -3.75
N SER A 129 1.21 -6.31 -4.20
CA SER A 129 0.52 -6.64 -5.46
C SER A 129 -0.93 -6.16 -5.47
N GLY A 130 -1.66 -6.35 -4.36
CA GLY A 130 -3.03 -5.84 -4.18
C GLY A 130 -3.13 -4.31 -4.22
N LEU A 131 -2.10 -3.61 -3.76
CA LEU A 131 -1.97 -2.14 -3.82
C LEU A 131 -1.45 -1.65 -5.19
N GLY A 132 -1.12 -2.54 -6.12
CA GLY A 132 -0.54 -2.20 -7.41
C GLY A 132 0.93 -1.76 -7.34
N VAL A 133 1.63 -2.10 -6.26
CA VAL A 133 3.05 -1.81 -6.05
C VAL A 133 3.86 -3.06 -6.39
N GLU A 134 4.70 -2.97 -7.42
CA GLU A 134 5.62 -4.04 -7.79
C GLU A 134 6.89 -3.94 -6.93
N LEU A 135 6.98 -4.80 -5.91
CA LEU A 135 8.19 -4.99 -5.12
C LEU A 135 9.02 -6.15 -5.66
N SER A 136 10.32 -5.95 -5.80
CA SER A 136 11.26 -7.04 -6.06
C SER A 136 11.48 -7.88 -4.80
N SER A 137 11.98 -9.10 -4.97
CA SER A 137 12.23 -10.02 -3.85
C SER A 137 13.15 -9.43 -2.78
N VAL A 138 14.12 -8.60 -3.18
CA VAL A 138 15.04 -7.92 -2.24
C VAL A 138 14.30 -6.84 -1.44
N GLU A 139 13.42 -6.07 -2.09
CA GLU A 139 12.65 -5.00 -1.45
C GLU A 139 11.62 -5.58 -0.47
N VAL A 140 11.02 -6.73 -0.81
CA VAL A 140 10.12 -7.46 0.10
C VAL A 140 10.83 -7.86 1.39
N VAL A 141 12.08 -8.35 1.29
CA VAL A 141 12.89 -8.69 2.46
C VAL A 141 13.22 -7.44 3.28
N GLU A 142 13.59 -6.34 2.63
CA GLU A 142 13.89 -5.06 3.31
C GLU A 142 12.67 -4.56 4.09
N VAL A 143 11.50 -4.54 3.47
CA VAL A 143 10.23 -4.18 4.15
C VAL A 143 9.94 -5.15 5.29
N ALA A 144 10.14 -6.45 5.10
CA ALA A 144 9.92 -7.46 6.14
C ALA A 144 10.83 -7.27 7.36
N THR A 145 12.08 -6.88 7.16
CA THR A 145 13.03 -6.59 8.26
C THR A 145 12.69 -5.33 9.04
N SER A 146 11.95 -4.40 8.44
CA SER A 146 11.50 -3.18 9.12
C SER A 146 10.26 -3.38 10.01
N LEU A 147 9.56 -4.51 9.85
CA LEU A 147 8.34 -4.85 10.57
C LEU A 147 8.64 -5.54 11.91
N LYS A 148 7.82 -5.27 12.92
CA LYS A 148 7.88 -5.96 14.22
C LYS A 148 7.62 -7.46 14.07
N ASP A 149 8.14 -8.27 14.98
CA ASP A 149 7.92 -9.74 14.98
C ASP A 149 6.71 -10.20 15.77
N SER A 150 6.09 -9.31 16.53
CA SER A 150 4.99 -9.65 17.42
C SER A 150 3.83 -8.70 17.31
N PHE A 151 2.65 -9.27 17.17
CA PHE A 151 1.40 -8.55 17.00
C PHE A 151 0.35 -9.08 17.99
N LEU A 152 -0.53 -8.19 18.40
CA LEU A 152 -1.68 -8.52 19.26
C LEU A 152 -2.75 -9.24 18.44
N ASP A 153 -3.07 -8.67 17.26
CA ASP A 153 -4.09 -9.19 16.35
C ASP A 153 -3.58 -9.25 14.91
N HIS A 154 -4.19 -10.14 14.11
CA HIS A 154 -3.87 -10.28 12.69
C HIS A 154 -4.22 -9.01 11.89
N ASP A 155 -5.27 -8.29 12.26
CA ASP A 155 -5.66 -7.06 11.58
C ASP A 155 -4.62 -5.96 11.79
N CYS A 156 -4.10 -5.82 13.03
CA CYS A 156 -2.99 -4.92 13.33
C CYS A 156 -1.73 -5.27 12.51
N PHE A 157 -1.47 -6.56 12.32
CA PHE A 157 -0.36 -7.01 11.48
C PHE A 157 -0.55 -6.61 10.01
N ILE A 158 -1.74 -6.83 9.44
CA ILE A 158 -2.02 -6.43 8.05
C ILE A 158 -1.91 -4.92 7.90
N GLU A 159 -2.47 -4.13 8.81
CA GLU A 159 -2.38 -2.67 8.76
C GLU A 159 -0.93 -2.18 8.85
N GLU A 160 -0.11 -2.79 9.71
CA GLU A 160 1.31 -2.46 9.82
C GLU A 160 2.07 -2.84 8.54
N VAL A 161 1.73 -3.97 7.91
CA VAL A 161 2.26 -4.39 6.60
C VAL A 161 1.88 -3.41 5.49
N ILE A 162 0.60 -3.04 5.38
CA ILE A 162 0.12 -2.08 4.39
C ILE A 162 0.82 -0.73 4.59
N THR A 163 0.90 -0.27 5.84
CA THR A 163 1.57 0.99 6.18
C THR A 163 3.05 0.95 5.82
N ALA A 164 3.73 -0.17 6.08
CA ALA A 164 5.13 -0.35 5.73
C ALA A 164 5.36 -0.33 4.21
N VAL A 165 4.52 -1.02 3.44
CA VAL A 165 4.58 -1.03 1.97
C VAL A 165 4.35 0.36 1.40
N VAL A 166 3.33 1.07 1.88
CA VAL A 166 3.02 2.45 1.43
C VAL A 166 4.19 3.39 1.74
N LYS A 167 4.69 3.38 2.98
CA LYS A 167 5.84 4.20 3.37
C LYS A 167 7.08 3.92 2.53
N TYR A 168 7.35 2.65 2.22
CA TYR A 168 8.46 2.26 1.37
C TYR A 168 8.32 2.84 -0.04
N ASN A 169 7.13 2.70 -0.63
CA ASN A 169 6.84 3.20 -1.96
C ASN A 169 6.89 4.74 -2.03
N ASP A 170 6.39 5.42 -1.01
CA ASP A 170 6.48 6.89 -0.90
C ASP A 170 7.94 7.33 -0.82
N HIS A 171 8.75 6.71 0.04
CA HIS A 171 10.17 7.01 0.14
C HIS A 171 10.93 6.76 -1.17
N ARG A 172 10.60 5.67 -1.88
CA ARG A 172 11.16 5.36 -3.20
C ARG A 172 10.79 6.44 -4.22
N SER A 173 9.53 6.88 -4.22
CA SER A 173 9.01 7.93 -5.10
C SER A 173 9.68 9.28 -4.83
N ASP A 174 9.78 9.68 -3.56
CA ASP A 174 10.47 10.91 -3.13
C ASP A 174 11.95 10.90 -3.54
N SER A 175 12.62 9.76 -3.40
CA SER A 175 14.02 9.60 -3.79
C SER A 175 14.20 9.78 -5.30
N LEU A 176 13.30 9.22 -6.11
CA LEU A 176 13.29 9.43 -7.57
C LEU A 176 13.02 10.89 -7.93
N GLU A 177 12.06 11.54 -7.27
CA GLU A 177 11.76 12.94 -7.51
C GLU A 177 12.96 13.85 -7.20
N ARG A 178 13.67 13.60 -6.09
CA ARG A 178 14.92 14.30 -5.76
C ARG A 178 15.97 14.10 -6.84
N LYS A 179 16.21 12.86 -7.29
CA LYS A 179 17.17 12.57 -8.37
C LYS A 179 16.81 13.29 -9.67
N ILE A 180 15.53 13.36 -10.02
CA ILE A 180 15.04 14.10 -11.19
C ILE A 180 15.30 15.59 -11.03
N LYS A 181 15.01 16.16 -9.86
CA LYS A 181 15.24 17.57 -9.55
C LYS A 181 16.73 17.93 -9.62
N ASP A 182 17.59 17.08 -9.08
CA ASP A 182 19.04 17.27 -9.12
C ASP A 182 19.56 17.20 -10.57
N ALA A 183 19.09 16.22 -11.36
CA ALA A 183 19.44 16.12 -12.77
C ALA A 183 19.02 17.36 -13.57
N ARG A 184 17.80 17.86 -13.35
CA ARG A 184 17.32 19.11 -13.98
C ARG A 184 18.19 20.30 -13.61
N THR A 185 18.51 20.44 -12.32
CA THR A 185 19.37 21.52 -11.83
C THR A 185 20.77 21.45 -12.43
N HIS A 186 21.33 20.24 -12.54
CA HIS A 186 22.63 20.01 -13.16
C HIS A 186 22.65 20.39 -14.65
N ILE A 187 21.61 20.01 -15.40
CA ILE A 187 21.45 20.38 -16.81
C ILE A 187 21.34 21.89 -16.97
N GLU A 188 20.51 22.55 -16.14
CA GLU A 188 20.32 24.00 -16.17
C GLU A 188 21.63 24.74 -15.84
N ASN A 189 22.38 24.27 -14.85
CA ASN A 189 23.68 24.81 -14.49
C ASN A 189 24.69 24.68 -15.64
N ARG A 190 24.75 23.50 -16.28
CA ARG A 190 25.61 23.29 -17.46
C ARG A 190 25.19 24.16 -18.63
N ARG A 191 23.89 24.31 -18.90
CA ARG A 191 23.36 25.20 -19.92
C ARG A 191 23.80 26.64 -19.67
N ASN A 192 23.67 27.12 -18.44
CA ASN A 192 24.06 28.48 -18.06
C ASN A 192 25.58 28.68 -18.14
N GLN A 193 26.37 27.68 -17.75
CA GLN A 193 27.82 27.73 -17.89
C GLN A 193 28.23 27.80 -19.36
N LEU A 194 27.69 26.92 -20.22
CA LEU A 194 27.96 26.92 -21.65
C LEU A 194 27.53 28.23 -22.32
N ASN A 195 26.40 28.79 -21.94
CA ASN A 195 25.94 30.06 -22.48
C ASN A 195 26.89 31.21 -22.07
N LYS A 196 27.38 31.20 -20.82
CA LYS A 196 28.39 32.16 -20.34
C LYS A 196 29.72 32.00 -21.08
N THR A 197 30.22 30.79 -21.28
CA THR A 197 31.47 30.56 -22.02
C THR A 197 31.31 30.96 -23.47
N PHE A 198 30.20 30.62 -24.12
CA PHE A 198 29.93 30.98 -25.51
C PHE A 198 29.84 32.49 -25.70
N VAL A 199 29.09 33.20 -24.86
CA VAL A 199 29.00 34.67 -24.90
C VAL A 199 30.37 35.31 -24.59
N GLY A 200 31.13 34.75 -23.64
CA GLY A 200 32.49 35.19 -23.32
C GLY A 200 33.44 35.06 -24.50
N GLU A 201 33.53 33.85 -25.09
CA GLU A 201 34.37 33.55 -26.26
C GLU A 201 33.97 34.39 -27.47
N PHE A 202 32.67 34.58 -27.73
CA PHE A 202 32.21 35.49 -28.80
C PHE A 202 32.60 36.94 -28.53
N GLY A 203 32.55 37.37 -27.27
CA GLY A 203 33.00 38.70 -26.85
C GLY A 203 34.50 38.90 -27.10
N GLU A 204 35.31 37.93 -26.68
CA GLU A 204 36.77 37.93 -26.91
C GLU A 204 37.11 37.91 -28.40
N MET A 205 36.45 37.06 -29.17
CA MET A 205 36.62 36.97 -30.62
C MET A 205 36.26 38.28 -31.32
N ASN A 206 35.14 38.91 -30.94
CA ASN A 206 34.74 40.22 -31.49
C ASN A 206 35.76 41.32 -31.13
N ASN A 207 36.27 41.33 -29.90
CA ASN A 207 37.31 42.26 -29.47
C ASN A 207 38.62 42.03 -30.24
N PHE A 208 39.00 40.77 -30.48
CA PHE A 208 40.15 40.41 -31.29
C PHE A 208 40.03 40.94 -32.72
N PHE A 209 38.90 40.72 -33.40
CA PHE A 209 38.67 41.24 -34.75
C PHE A 209 38.67 42.78 -34.81
N ARG A 210 38.07 43.45 -33.82
CA ARG A 210 38.12 44.91 -33.70
C ARG A 210 39.55 45.43 -33.55
N SER A 211 40.35 44.78 -32.70
CA SER A 211 41.76 45.14 -32.51
C SER A 211 42.60 44.93 -33.77
N GLN A 212 42.37 43.85 -34.53
CA GLN A 212 43.02 43.63 -35.82
C GLN A 212 42.61 44.67 -36.86
N SER A 213 41.32 45.01 -36.92
CA SER A 213 40.82 46.04 -37.85
C SER A 213 41.47 47.39 -37.58
N ALA A 214 41.60 47.78 -36.30
CA ALA A 214 42.29 49.01 -35.91
C ALA A 214 43.77 49.00 -36.36
N LYS A 215 44.51 47.90 -36.09
CA LYS A 215 45.90 47.74 -36.53
C LYS A 215 46.05 47.80 -38.06
N ARG A 216 45.12 47.19 -38.80
CA ARG A 216 45.11 47.26 -40.28
C ARG A 216 44.86 48.67 -40.79
N LYS A 217 43.96 49.43 -40.16
CA LYS A 217 43.72 50.83 -40.50
C LYS A 217 44.94 51.70 -40.21
N GLU A 218 45.60 51.50 -39.08
CA GLU A 218 46.83 52.20 -38.71
C GLU A 218 47.96 51.91 -39.71
N LEU A 219 48.18 50.64 -40.04
CA LEU A 219 49.17 50.24 -41.04
C LEU A 219 48.84 50.80 -42.44
N SER A 220 47.56 50.76 -42.84
CA SER A 220 47.10 51.37 -44.08
C SER A 220 47.34 52.88 -44.12
N ALA A 221 47.12 53.58 -43.00
CA ALA A 221 47.37 55.02 -42.88
C ALA A 221 48.87 55.33 -42.95
N ALA A 222 49.71 54.53 -42.29
CA ALA A 222 51.16 54.67 -42.35
C ALA A 222 51.71 54.45 -43.78
N ILE A 223 51.22 53.42 -44.48
CA ILE A 223 51.56 53.17 -45.90
C ILE A 223 51.10 54.35 -46.76
N ALA A 224 49.84 54.80 -46.62
CA ALA A 224 49.33 55.92 -47.38
C ALA A 224 50.12 57.23 -47.14
N ALA A 225 50.60 57.45 -45.91
CA ALA A 225 51.48 58.58 -45.60
C ALA A 225 52.87 58.43 -46.25
N ALA A 226 53.42 57.22 -46.30
CA ALA A 226 54.72 56.95 -46.93
C ALA A 226 54.70 57.10 -48.47
N PHE A 227 53.55 56.88 -49.10
CA PHE A 227 53.37 57.00 -50.56
C PHE A 227 52.79 58.35 -51.02
N LYS A 228 52.48 59.27 -50.11
CA LYS A 228 52.16 60.67 -50.46
C LYS A 228 53.46 61.41 -50.81
N ILE A 229 53.88 61.30 -52.07
CA ILE A 229 54.79 62.20 -52.78
C ILE A 229 53.95 62.99 -53.78
#